data_AF-A8PR24-F1
#
_entry.id   AF-A8PR24-F1
#
_cell.length_a   1.000
_cell.length_b   1.000
_cell.length_c   1.000
_cell.angle_alpha   90.00
_cell.angle_beta   90.00
_cell.angle_gamma   90.00
#
_symmetry.space_group_name_H-M   'P 1'
#
loop_
_entity.id
_entity.type
_entity.pdbx_description
1 polymer ?
#
loop_
_entity_poly.entity_id
_entity_poly.type
_entity_poly.pdbx_seq_one_letter_code
_entity_poly.pdbx_strand_id
1 'polypeptide(L)'
;MQVFEAAHTVLFPIRQRDAHTTRTMRRWGSTVSALAAASLYAVLRRDHRAVDLAAVAVATEQASSAVSHACAMLRHATPHLLPRPLPNDPELYLDAELTFLATKVPSSAWVSVLRAPKGIFPLDAKRVRELATKLLSVCKTYEIPYSLEAPSFAYAILMHAIEGAYRRAMPVRALAKWAPDAAAYAYEDTRCVLVAPIHASVSTVLSRYAEMEKMLAALVQAVPWANERPVSKRERDRSRHSTRAGAVRHVARSDVVVYMSDALELATKGRSRHAPCSGHTHSGAKASPV
;
A
#
# COMPACT_ATOMS: atom_id res chain seq x y z
N MET A 1 29.60 0.77 2.28
CA MET A 1 30.38 0.99 3.52
C MET A 1 29.53 1.56 4.65
N GLN A 2 28.91 2.74 4.49
CA GLN A 2 28.18 3.45 5.57
C GLN A 2 27.08 2.63 6.32
N VAL A 3 26.33 1.76 5.65
CA VAL A 3 25.28 0.93 6.30
C VAL A 3 25.89 -0.17 7.19
N PHE A 4 27.04 -0.72 6.79
CA PHE A 4 27.75 -1.74 7.57
C PHE A 4 28.46 -1.14 8.78
N GLU A 5 28.99 0.09 8.65
CA GLU A 5 29.53 0.87 9.77
C GLU A 5 28.43 1.22 10.79
N ALA A 6 27.24 1.59 10.31
CA ALA A 6 26.05 1.81 11.12
C ALA A 6 25.57 0.56 11.87
N ALA A 7 25.59 -0.61 11.20
CA ALA A 7 25.29 -1.87 11.86
C ALA A 7 26.32 -2.17 12.97
N HIS A 8 27.59 -1.83 12.76
CA HIS A 8 28.65 -2.01 13.75
C HIS A 8 28.49 -1.08 14.96
N THR A 9 28.02 0.16 14.78
CA THR A 9 27.73 1.10 15.90
C THR A 9 26.52 0.67 16.73
N VAL A 10 25.51 0.03 16.12
CA VAL A 10 24.39 -0.60 16.85
C VAL A 10 24.85 -1.81 17.67
N LEU A 11 25.78 -2.61 17.13
CA LEU A 11 26.31 -3.79 17.80
C LEU A 11 27.20 -3.47 19.01
N PHE A 12 27.83 -2.30 19.04
CA PHE A 12 28.79 -1.91 20.08
C PHE A 12 28.22 -1.76 21.51
N PRO A 13 27.08 -1.09 21.75
CA PRO A 13 26.47 -1.02 23.08
C PRO A 13 25.80 -2.34 23.50
N ILE A 14 25.32 -3.15 22.55
CA ILE A 14 24.82 -4.52 22.81
C ILE A 14 25.99 -5.39 23.30
N ARG A 15 27.17 -5.23 22.68
CA ARG A 15 28.43 -5.88 23.09
C ARG A 15 28.81 -5.60 24.55
N GLN A 16 28.57 -4.38 25.02
CA GLN A 16 28.95 -3.97 26.38
C GLN A 16 27.96 -4.43 27.46
N ARG A 17 26.65 -4.50 27.16
CA ARG A 17 25.60 -4.87 28.14
C ARG A 17 25.56 -6.36 28.47
N ASP A 18 25.88 -7.21 27.49
CA ASP A 18 25.62 -8.65 27.60
C ASP A 18 26.90 -9.48 27.94
N ALA A 19 28.03 -8.82 28.20
CA ALA A 19 29.31 -9.44 28.53
C ALA A 19 29.36 -10.17 29.89
N HIS A 20 28.24 -10.27 30.62
CA HIS A 20 28.19 -10.81 31.99
C HIS A 20 27.34 -12.09 32.16
N THR A 21 26.79 -12.68 31.09
CA THR A 21 25.97 -13.90 31.22
C THR A 21 26.18 -14.88 30.07
N THR A 22 26.67 -16.09 30.36
CA THR A 22 26.99 -17.16 29.38
C THR A 22 25.82 -17.64 28.53
N ARG A 23 24.57 -17.41 28.97
CA ARG A 23 23.34 -17.74 28.24
C ARG A 23 23.06 -16.78 27.07
N THR A 24 23.72 -15.62 27.02
CA THR A 24 23.50 -14.61 25.98
C THR A 24 24.19 -14.97 24.67
N MET A 25 25.35 -15.63 24.66
CA MET A 25 26.13 -15.91 23.43
C MET A 25 25.34 -16.53 22.26
N ARG A 26 24.35 -17.41 22.51
CA ARG A 26 23.45 -17.94 21.45
C ARG A 26 22.50 -16.89 20.86
N ARG A 27 21.99 -15.95 21.68
CA ARG A 27 21.11 -14.85 21.24
C ARG A 27 21.86 -13.80 20.42
N TRP A 28 23.18 -13.71 20.57
CA TRP A 28 23.99 -12.77 19.80
C TRP A 28 24.09 -13.20 18.35
N GLY A 29 24.23 -14.51 18.10
CA GLY A 29 24.18 -15.07 16.74
C GLY A 29 22.90 -14.65 16.03
N SER A 30 21.74 -14.73 16.70
CA SER A 30 20.46 -14.33 16.10
C SER A 30 20.32 -12.81 15.90
N THR A 31 20.75 -11.98 16.85
CA THR A 31 20.61 -10.52 16.72
C THR A 31 21.58 -9.96 15.67
N VAL A 32 22.81 -10.47 15.61
CA VAL A 32 23.80 -10.11 14.59
C VAL A 32 23.32 -10.56 13.22
N SER A 33 22.78 -11.78 13.09
CA SER A 33 22.23 -12.28 11.83
C SER A 33 21.01 -11.47 11.37
N ALA A 34 20.12 -11.09 12.29
CA ALA A 34 19.00 -10.21 11.99
C ALA A 34 19.43 -8.80 11.57
N LEU A 35 20.49 -8.25 12.18
CA LEU A 35 21.09 -6.96 11.78
C LEU A 35 21.77 -7.05 10.42
N ALA A 36 22.44 -8.16 10.10
CA ALA A 36 23.00 -8.40 8.77
C ALA A 36 21.89 -8.49 7.71
N ALA A 37 20.82 -9.23 7.99
CA ALA A 37 19.64 -9.32 7.13
C ALA A 37 18.96 -7.95 6.95
N ALA A 38 18.80 -7.18 8.02
CA ALA A 38 18.24 -5.83 7.96
C ALA A 38 19.13 -4.85 7.18
N SER A 39 20.45 -5.00 7.28
CA SER A 39 21.42 -4.21 6.50
C SER A 39 21.38 -4.56 5.02
N LEU A 40 21.25 -5.86 4.69
CA LEU A 40 21.04 -6.33 3.33
C LEU A 40 19.74 -5.76 2.75
N TYR A 41 18.63 -5.85 3.49
CA TYR A 41 17.36 -5.24 3.12
C TYR A 41 17.54 -3.74 2.85
N ALA A 42 18.16 -3.01 3.78
CA ALA A 42 18.42 -1.58 3.65
C ALA A 42 19.19 -1.20 2.37
N VAL A 43 20.26 -1.92 2.05
CA VAL A 43 21.07 -1.68 0.84
C VAL A 43 20.25 -1.98 -0.42
N LEU A 44 19.55 -3.11 -0.48
CA LEU A 44 18.69 -3.46 -1.61
C LEU A 44 17.61 -2.39 -1.85
N ARG A 45 17.01 -1.87 -0.77
CA ARG A 45 16.03 -0.78 -0.82
C ARG A 45 16.64 0.54 -1.28
N ARG A 46 17.88 0.84 -0.85
CA ARG A 46 18.62 2.04 -1.28
C ARG A 46 18.89 2.01 -2.77
N ASP A 47 19.18 0.84 -3.33
CA ASP A 47 19.41 0.64 -4.75
C ASP A 47 18.10 0.50 -5.56
N HIS A 48 16.97 0.95 -4.98
CA HIS A 48 15.63 0.89 -5.58
C HIS A 48 15.21 -0.52 -6.04
N ARG A 49 15.75 -1.57 -5.41
CA ARG A 49 15.29 -2.94 -5.69
C ARG A 49 13.93 -3.16 -5.02
N ALA A 50 13.01 -3.79 -5.75
CA ALA A 50 11.72 -4.19 -5.21
C ALA A 50 11.87 -5.45 -4.35
N VAL A 51 12.30 -5.25 -3.10
CA VAL A 51 12.55 -6.32 -2.14
C VAL A 51 11.66 -6.15 -0.92
N ASP A 52 11.00 -7.24 -0.53
CA ASP A 52 10.19 -7.36 0.67
C ASP A 52 11.04 -7.80 1.88
N LEU A 53 10.69 -7.30 3.06
CA LEU A 53 11.40 -7.62 4.30
C LEU A 53 11.28 -9.10 4.63
N ALA A 54 10.09 -9.70 4.43
CA ALA A 54 9.92 -11.12 4.67
C ALA A 54 10.75 -11.96 3.69
N ALA A 55 11.04 -11.47 2.48
CA ALA A 55 11.81 -12.21 1.49
C ALA A 55 13.26 -12.35 1.94
N VAL A 56 13.80 -11.24 2.44
CA VAL A 56 15.12 -11.20 3.04
C VAL A 56 15.14 -12.08 4.28
N ALA A 57 14.10 -12.05 5.11
CA ALA A 57 14.01 -12.91 6.29
C ALA A 57 14.05 -14.40 5.91
N VAL A 58 13.28 -14.84 4.91
CA VAL A 58 13.31 -16.21 4.40
C VAL A 58 14.67 -16.57 3.81
N ALA A 59 15.24 -15.72 2.95
CA ALA A 59 16.53 -15.96 2.30
C ALA A 59 17.72 -16.01 3.28
N THR A 60 17.58 -15.36 4.44
CA THR A 60 18.60 -15.34 5.50
C THR A 60 18.26 -16.27 6.67
N GLU A 61 17.22 -17.09 6.52
CA GLU A 61 16.74 -18.02 7.55
C GLU A 61 16.46 -17.33 8.90
N GLN A 62 15.99 -16.07 8.86
CA GLN A 62 15.64 -15.27 10.03
C GLN A 62 14.12 -15.17 10.20
N ALA A 63 13.68 -14.96 11.44
CA ALA A 63 12.30 -14.57 11.70
C ALA A 63 12.03 -13.15 11.16
N SER A 64 10.94 -12.97 10.40
CA SER A 64 10.53 -11.66 9.86
C SER A 64 10.38 -10.59 10.95
N SER A 65 9.87 -10.96 12.13
CA SER A 65 9.78 -10.07 13.29
C SER A 65 11.15 -9.59 13.79
N ALA A 66 12.17 -10.47 13.77
CA ALA A 66 13.53 -10.12 14.17
C ALA A 66 14.19 -9.17 13.17
N VAL A 67 14.02 -9.40 11.87
CA VAL A 67 14.53 -8.50 10.82
C VAL A 67 13.83 -7.15 10.87
N SER A 68 12.52 -7.12 11.12
CA SER A 68 11.75 -5.88 11.31
C SER A 68 12.23 -5.09 12.53
N HIS A 69 12.46 -5.76 13.66
CA HIS A 69 13.03 -5.13 14.85
C HIS A 69 14.43 -4.58 14.58
N ALA A 70 15.31 -5.34 13.93
CA ALA A 70 16.65 -4.91 13.56
C ALA A 70 16.62 -3.71 12.58
N CYS A 71 15.65 -3.65 11.65
CA CYS A 71 15.43 -2.48 10.81
C CYS A 71 15.05 -1.25 11.62
N ALA A 72 14.20 -1.39 12.65
CA ALA A 72 13.85 -0.29 13.54
C ALA A 72 15.07 0.22 14.33
N MET A 73 15.93 -0.69 14.80
CA MET A 73 17.19 -0.35 15.47
C MET A 73 18.14 0.42 14.56
N LEU A 74 18.33 -0.03 13.31
CA LEU A 74 19.17 0.65 12.32
C LEU A 74 18.63 2.04 11.97
N ARG A 75 17.31 2.22 11.89
CA ARG A 75 16.66 3.54 11.67
C ARG A 75 16.93 4.50 12.82
N HIS A 76 16.84 4.00 14.04
CA HIS A 76 17.09 4.83 15.22
C HIS A 76 18.55 5.28 15.30
N ALA A 77 19.49 4.41 14.90
CA ALA A 77 20.91 4.73 14.92
C ALA A 77 21.35 5.60 13.72
N THR A 78 20.74 5.40 12.55
CA THR A 78 21.15 6.05 11.30
C THR A 78 19.96 6.51 10.44
N PRO A 79 19.21 7.53 10.91
CA PRO A 79 17.96 7.96 10.28
C PRO A 79 18.12 8.52 8.85
N HIS A 80 19.34 8.94 8.49
CA HIS A 80 19.68 9.53 7.19
C HIS A 80 20.22 8.52 6.16
N LEU A 81 20.63 7.32 6.59
CA LEU A 81 21.23 6.31 5.71
C LEU A 81 20.22 5.29 5.18
N LEU A 82 19.08 5.13 5.87
CA LEU A 82 18.02 4.24 5.43
C LEU A 82 16.99 5.01 4.61
N PRO A 83 16.75 4.61 3.35
CA PRO A 83 15.66 5.18 2.57
C PRO A 83 14.35 5.05 3.35
N ARG A 84 13.57 6.12 3.41
CA ARG A 84 12.14 6.03 3.73
C ARG A 84 11.45 5.38 2.53
N PRO A 85 11.38 4.04 2.50
CA PRO A 85 10.07 3.44 2.70
C PRO A 85 9.97 2.68 4.02
N LEU A 86 8.74 2.60 4.55
CA LEU A 86 8.39 1.74 5.68
C LEU A 86 8.70 0.26 5.34
N PRO A 87 8.93 -0.61 6.33
CA PRO A 87 8.80 -2.05 6.08
C PRO A 87 7.42 -2.27 5.46
N ASN A 88 7.35 -3.01 4.35
CA ASN A 88 6.09 -3.35 3.66
C ASN A 88 5.43 -2.16 2.93
N ASP A 89 6.13 -1.63 1.91
CA ASP A 89 5.60 -0.59 1.02
C ASP A 89 4.75 -1.22 -0.11
N PRO A 90 3.44 -0.94 -0.19
CA PRO A 90 2.56 -1.50 -1.22
C PRO A 90 2.95 -1.09 -2.65
N GLU A 91 3.68 0.01 -2.82
CA GLU A 91 4.11 0.52 -4.13
C GLU A 91 4.94 -0.50 -4.93
N LEU A 92 5.69 -1.34 -4.21
CA LEU A 92 6.58 -2.34 -4.78
C LEU A 92 5.86 -3.45 -5.52
N TYR A 93 4.63 -3.71 -5.10
CA TYR A 93 3.84 -4.83 -5.58
C TYR A 93 3.00 -4.42 -6.79
N LEU A 94 2.65 -3.13 -6.92
CA LEU A 94 1.76 -2.64 -7.98
C LEU A 94 2.23 -3.04 -9.38
N ASP A 95 3.49 -2.76 -9.73
CA ASP A 95 4.01 -3.07 -11.07
C ASP A 95 4.22 -4.56 -11.32
N ALA A 96 4.59 -5.30 -10.28
CA ALA A 96 4.77 -6.74 -10.36
C ALA A 96 3.44 -7.46 -10.55
N GLU A 97 2.45 -7.15 -9.72
CA GLU A 97 1.10 -7.70 -9.79
C GLU A 97 0.39 -7.29 -11.07
N LEU A 98 0.53 -6.03 -11.52
CA LEU A 98 -0.04 -5.58 -12.79
C LEU A 98 0.55 -6.35 -13.98
N THR A 99 1.85 -6.61 -13.97
CA THR A 99 2.51 -7.37 -15.04
C THR A 99 2.10 -8.84 -14.99
N PHE A 100 1.95 -9.44 -13.80
CA PHE A 100 1.36 -10.77 -13.65
C PHE A 100 -0.05 -10.83 -14.28
N LEU A 101 -0.91 -9.87 -13.95
CA LEU A 101 -2.26 -9.77 -14.48
C LEU A 101 -2.29 -9.61 -16.01
N ALA A 102 -1.32 -8.89 -16.58
CA ALA A 102 -1.21 -8.68 -18.01
C ALA A 102 -0.65 -9.89 -18.78
N THR A 103 0.23 -10.69 -18.16
CA THR A 103 1.02 -11.70 -18.87
C THR A 103 0.66 -13.15 -18.53
N LYS A 104 0.16 -13.42 -17.32
CA LYS A 104 -0.12 -14.80 -16.85
C LYS A 104 -1.60 -15.12 -16.75
N VAL A 105 -2.47 -14.11 -16.58
CA VAL A 105 -3.92 -14.34 -16.56
C VAL A 105 -4.43 -14.51 -17.99
N PRO A 106 -5.06 -15.65 -18.33
CA PRO A 106 -5.55 -15.89 -19.69
C PRO A 106 -6.55 -14.82 -20.14
N SER A 107 -6.47 -14.36 -21.39
CA SER A 107 -7.41 -13.36 -21.92
C SER A 107 -8.88 -13.81 -21.82
N SER A 108 -9.15 -15.12 -21.88
CA SER A 108 -10.49 -15.69 -21.68
C SER A 108 -11.04 -15.46 -20.26
N ALA A 109 -10.17 -15.47 -19.25
CA ALA A 109 -10.54 -15.15 -17.87
C ALA A 109 -10.97 -13.68 -17.75
N TRP A 110 -10.25 -12.77 -18.39
CA TRP A 110 -10.64 -11.35 -18.47
C TRP A 110 -12.00 -11.18 -19.14
N VAL A 111 -12.28 -11.86 -20.26
CA VAL A 111 -13.60 -11.81 -20.90
C VAL A 111 -14.72 -12.25 -19.95
N SER A 112 -14.49 -13.34 -19.18
CA SER A 112 -15.48 -13.84 -18.22
C SER A 112 -15.77 -12.88 -17.05
N VAL A 113 -14.73 -12.21 -16.55
CA VAL A 113 -14.83 -11.29 -15.40
C VAL A 113 -15.36 -9.93 -15.85
N LEU A 114 -14.85 -9.41 -16.97
CA LEU A 114 -15.26 -8.15 -17.55
C LEU A 114 -16.66 -8.23 -18.13
N ARG A 115 -17.18 -9.44 -18.45
CA ARG A 115 -18.42 -9.63 -19.21
C ARG A 115 -18.48 -8.65 -20.39
N ALA A 116 -17.36 -8.48 -21.07
CA ALA A 116 -17.23 -7.64 -22.24
C ALA A 116 -17.68 -8.44 -23.48
N PRO A 117 -18.29 -7.79 -24.49
CA PRO A 117 -18.58 -8.46 -25.75
C PRO A 117 -17.29 -9.07 -26.32
N LYS A 118 -17.41 -10.25 -26.94
CA LYS A 118 -16.28 -11.00 -27.53
C LYS A 118 -15.51 -10.06 -28.47
N GLY A 119 -14.28 -9.72 -28.11
CA GLY A 119 -13.43 -8.83 -28.90
C GLY A 119 -12.62 -7.90 -28.00
N ILE A 120 -11.40 -8.35 -27.67
CA ILE A 120 -10.22 -7.53 -27.38
C ILE A 120 -10.47 -6.37 -26.40
N PHE A 121 -10.36 -6.66 -25.11
CA PHE A 121 -9.84 -5.66 -24.17
C PHE A 121 -8.58 -6.21 -23.54
N PRO A 122 -7.38 -5.92 -24.10
CA PRO A 122 -6.18 -6.05 -23.30
C PRO A 122 -6.35 -5.17 -22.06
N LEU A 123 -5.85 -5.66 -20.93
CA LEU A 123 -5.70 -4.86 -19.73
C LEU A 123 -4.93 -3.59 -20.11
N ASP A 124 -5.54 -2.41 -19.99
CA ASP A 124 -4.86 -1.13 -20.24
C ASP A 124 -3.89 -0.86 -19.07
N ALA A 125 -2.74 -1.54 -19.10
CA ALA A 125 -1.78 -1.53 -18.01
C ALA A 125 -1.29 -0.10 -17.71
N LYS A 126 -1.17 0.75 -18.73
CA LYS A 126 -0.74 2.14 -18.53
C LYS A 126 -1.77 2.90 -17.70
N ARG A 127 -3.04 2.88 -18.10
CA ARG A 127 -4.11 3.57 -17.37
C ARG A 127 -4.35 2.99 -15.98
N VAL A 128 -4.29 1.67 -15.84
CA VAL A 128 -4.41 1.00 -14.54
C VAL A 128 -3.28 1.43 -13.60
N ARG A 129 -2.03 1.47 -14.09
CA ARG A 129 -0.88 1.97 -13.32
C ARG A 129 -1.06 3.42 -12.87
N GLU A 130 -1.48 4.30 -13.77
CA GLU A 130 -1.71 5.72 -13.45
C GLU A 130 -2.80 5.90 -12.38
N LEU A 131 -3.90 5.14 -12.46
CA LEU A 131 -4.94 5.17 -11.43
C LEU A 131 -4.49 4.55 -10.11
N ALA A 132 -3.77 3.43 -10.17
CA ALA A 132 -3.27 2.73 -8.98
C ALA A 132 -2.27 3.59 -8.20
N THR A 133 -1.36 4.27 -8.88
CA THR A 133 -0.38 5.18 -8.26
C THR A 133 -1.05 6.40 -7.64
N LYS A 134 -2.03 7.02 -8.32
CA LYS A 134 -2.85 8.09 -7.75
C LYS A 134 -3.63 7.63 -6.52
N LEU A 135 -4.29 6.47 -6.60
CA LEU A 135 -5.04 5.89 -5.50
C LEU A 135 -4.13 5.60 -4.30
N LEU A 136 -2.96 5.00 -4.54
CA LEU A 136 -1.98 4.74 -3.49
C LEU A 136 -1.53 6.03 -2.79
N SER A 137 -1.26 7.09 -3.55
CA SER A 137 -0.91 8.40 -2.98
C SER A 137 -2.02 8.95 -2.06
N VAL A 138 -3.28 8.79 -2.45
CA VAL A 138 -4.42 9.18 -1.62
C VAL A 138 -4.50 8.30 -0.37
N CYS A 139 -4.43 6.98 -0.51
CA CYS A 139 -4.43 6.01 0.60
C CYS A 139 -3.34 6.29 1.64
N LYS A 140 -2.11 6.62 1.20
CA LYS A 140 -0.99 6.97 2.09
C LYS A 140 -1.31 8.17 2.99
N THR A 141 -2.20 9.07 2.57
CA THR A 141 -2.59 10.26 3.36
C THR A 141 -3.78 10.02 4.29
N TYR A 142 -4.64 9.05 3.99
CA TYR A 142 -5.73 8.65 4.88
C TYR A 142 -5.25 7.65 5.96
N GLU A 143 -3.94 7.46 6.10
CA GLU A 143 -3.28 6.60 7.10
C GLU A 143 -3.88 5.19 7.20
N ILE A 144 -4.37 4.63 6.09
CA ILE A 144 -4.89 3.26 6.10
C ILE A 144 -3.76 2.32 6.54
N PRO A 145 -3.94 1.49 7.58
CA PRO A 145 -2.89 0.63 8.08
C PRO A 145 -2.59 -0.49 7.06
N TYR A 146 -1.57 -0.28 6.22
CA TYR A 146 -1.14 -1.22 5.17
C TYR A 146 0.09 -2.06 5.55
N SER A 147 0.74 -1.76 6.68
CA SER A 147 2.07 -2.31 7.00
C SER A 147 2.10 -3.80 7.29
N LEU A 148 0.98 -4.48 7.53
CA LEU A 148 0.95 -5.93 7.78
C LEU A 148 0.56 -6.76 6.56
N GLU A 149 -0.05 -6.15 5.54
CA GLU A 149 -0.64 -6.85 4.39
C GLU A 149 -0.40 -6.08 3.09
N ALA A 150 0.81 -5.52 2.93
CA ALA A 150 1.15 -4.68 1.78
C ALA A 150 0.88 -5.33 0.40
N PRO A 151 1.11 -6.63 0.17
CA PRO A 151 0.72 -7.29 -1.09
C PRO A 151 -0.79 -7.29 -1.29
N SER A 152 -1.57 -7.76 -0.31
CA SER A 152 -3.03 -7.78 -0.41
C SER A 152 -3.61 -6.37 -0.59
N PHE A 153 -2.99 -5.37 0.04
CA PHE A 153 -3.36 -3.97 -0.10
C PHE A 153 -3.07 -3.44 -1.51
N ALA A 154 -1.88 -3.72 -2.06
CA ALA A 154 -1.51 -3.35 -3.42
C ALA A 154 -2.43 -4.00 -4.46
N TYR A 155 -2.74 -5.28 -4.30
CA TYR A 155 -3.64 -5.97 -5.21
C TYR A 155 -5.06 -5.42 -5.14
N ALA A 156 -5.55 -5.07 -3.95
CA ALA A 156 -6.84 -4.42 -3.79
C ALA A 156 -6.88 -3.01 -4.38
N ILE A 157 -5.77 -2.25 -4.37
CA ILE A 157 -5.60 -1.00 -5.12
C ILE A 157 -5.73 -1.27 -6.63
N LEU A 158 -5.06 -2.30 -7.14
CA LEU A 158 -5.15 -2.67 -8.56
C LEU A 158 -6.56 -3.06 -8.95
N MET A 159 -7.30 -3.80 -8.11
CA MET A 159 -8.70 -4.14 -8.38
C MET A 159 -9.58 -2.89 -8.56
N HIS A 160 -9.45 -1.90 -7.67
CA HIS A 160 -10.14 -0.61 -7.81
C HIS A 160 -9.69 0.15 -9.05
N ALA A 161 -8.37 0.18 -9.33
CA ALA A 161 -7.81 0.84 -10.50
C ALA A 161 -8.29 0.23 -11.82
N ILE A 162 -8.40 -1.10 -11.90
CA ILE A 162 -8.98 -1.83 -13.03
C ILE A 162 -10.43 -1.42 -13.21
N GLU A 163 -11.22 -1.50 -12.15
CA GLU A 163 -12.64 -1.13 -12.21
C GLU A 163 -12.81 0.31 -12.69
N GLY A 164 -12.06 1.26 -12.15
CA GLY A 164 -12.11 2.65 -12.55
C GLY A 164 -11.55 2.93 -13.95
N ALA A 165 -10.56 2.17 -14.42
CA ALA A 165 -10.08 2.27 -15.80
C ALA A 165 -11.18 1.90 -16.80
N TYR A 166 -11.96 0.86 -16.49
CA TYR A 166 -13.10 0.42 -17.29
C TYR A 166 -14.42 1.10 -16.92
N ARG A 167 -14.43 1.96 -15.89
CA ARG A 167 -15.61 2.60 -15.30
C ARG A 167 -16.76 1.61 -15.07
N ARG A 168 -16.43 0.39 -14.64
CA ARG A 168 -17.38 -0.72 -14.46
C ARG A 168 -17.07 -1.53 -13.23
N ALA A 169 -18.07 -1.71 -12.37
CA ALA A 169 -17.98 -2.63 -11.24
C ALA A 169 -17.92 -4.10 -11.73
N MET A 170 -16.93 -4.85 -11.25
CA MET A 170 -16.66 -6.23 -11.65
C MET A 170 -16.98 -7.23 -10.53
N PRO A 171 -17.02 -8.55 -10.81
CA PRO A 171 -17.15 -9.56 -9.76
C PRO A 171 -15.87 -9.61 -8.88
N VAL A 172 -15.88 -8.89 -7.75
CA VAL A 172 -14.72 -8.69 -6.85
C VAL A 172 -14.07 -10.00 -6.43
N ARG A 173 -14.86 -11.00 -6.05
CA ARG A 173 -14.34 -12.32 -5.65
C ARG A 173 -13.66 -13.07 -6.80
N ALA A 174 -14.11 -12.87 -8.05
CA ALA A 174 -13.47 -13.48 -9.20
C ALA A 174 -12.15 -12.79 -9.52
N LEU A 175 -12.07 -11.46 -9.37
CA LEU A 175 -10.82 -10.71 -9.48
C LEU A 175 -9.82 -11.08 -8.39
N ALA A 176 -10.26 -11.20 -7.14
CA ALA A 176 -9.41 -11.54 -6.00
C ALA A 176 -8.80 -12.95 -6.10
N LYS A 177 -9.43 -13.88 -6.84
CA LYS A 177 -8.87 -15.22 -7.12
C LYS A 177 -7.61 -15.20 -8.00
N TRP A 178 -7.39 -14.11 -8.74
CA TRP A 178 -6.22 -13.92 -9.58
C TRP A 178 -5.08 -13.19 -8.87
N ALA A 179 -5.21 -12.94 -7.56
CA ALA A 179 -4.10 -12.42 -6.77
C ALA A 179 -2.91 -13.39 -6.88
N PRO A 180 -1.71 -12.91 -7.24
CA PRO A 180 -0.58 -13.79 -7.47
C PRO A 180 -0.16 -14.47 -6.16
N ASP A 181 0.12 -15.77 -6.25
CA ASP A 181 0.74 -16.49 -5.15
C ASP A 181 2.17 -16.00 -4.96
N ALA A 182 2.50 -15.65 -3.73
CA ALA A 182 3.74 -14.97 -3.37
C ALA A 182 5.01 -15.82 -3.51
N ALA A 183 4.91 -17.07 -3.99
CA ALA A 183 6.03 -17.95 -4.31
C ALA A 183 6.44 -17.95 -5.80
N ALA A 184 5.70 -17.26 -6.68
CA ALA A 184 5.68 -17.63 -8.10
C ALA A 184 6.25 -16.60 -9.10
N TYR A 185 6.89 -15.50 -8.69
CA TYR A 185 7.30 -14.46 -9.64
C TYR A 185 8.79 -14.07 -9.60
N ALA A 186 9.52 -14.57 -10.60
CA ALA A 186 10.78 -13.98 -11.06
C ALA A 186 10.50 -13.21 -12.37
N TYR A 187 10.88 -11.93 -12.43
CA TYR A 187 10.93 -11.20 -13.70
C TYR A 187 12.06 -11.75 -14.56
N GLU A 188 11.81 -11.97 -15.85
CA GLU A 188 12.84 -12.33 -16.83
C GLU A 188 13.86 -11.19 -17.06
N ASP A 189 13.49 -9.95 -16.73
CA ASP A 189 14.37 -8.77 -16.85
C ASP A 189 15.07 -8.43 -15.52
N THR A 190 16.25 -9.04 -15.28
CA THR A 190 17.44 -8.60 -14.48
C THR A 190 17.31 -7.78 -13.17
N ARG A 191 16.12 -7.56 -12.63
CA ARG A 191 15.85 -6.92 -11.35
C ARG A 191 15.23 -7.97 -10.45
N CYS A 192 16.07 -8.68 -9.70
CA CYS A 192 15.61 -9.66 -8.70
C CYS A 192 14.60 -9.00 -7.76
N VAL A 193 13.33 -9.33 -7.95
CA VAL A 193 12.25 -9.04 -7.03
C VAL A 193 12.25 -10.19 -6.02
N LEU A 194 12.83 -9.97 -4.85
CA LEU A 194 12.68 -10.90 -3.74
C LEU A 194 11.44 -10.46 -2.96
N VAL A 195 10.29 -11.03 -3.33
CA VAL A 195 9.04 -10.95 -2.57
C VAL A 195 8.91 -12.27 -1.82
N ALA A 196 8.76 -12.22 -0.51
CA ALA A 196 8.56 -13.43 0.27
C ALA A 196 7.18 -13.98 -0.01
N PRO A 197 6.98 -15.28 0.23
CA PRO A 197 5.66 -15.86 0.28
C PRO A 197 4.87 -15.27 1.45
N ILE A 198 4.13 -14.18 1.22
CA ILE A 198 2.99 -13.80 2.05
C ILE A 198 1.76 -13.96 1.17
N HIS A 199 1.02 -15.03 1.44
CA HIS A 199 -0.19 -15.35 0.70
C HIS A 199 -1.15 -14.16 0.82
N ALA A 200 -1.42 -13.46 -0.27
CA ALA A 200 -2.56 -12.57 -0.34
C ALA A 200 -3.81 -13.45 -0.41
N SER A 201 -4.25 -13.94 0.74
CA SER A 201 -5.47 -14.76 0.79
C SER A 201 -6.62 -13.96 0.20
N VAL A 202 -7.48 -14.61 -0.57
CA VAL A 202 -8.64 -13.97 -1.20
C VAL A 202 -9.46 -13.17 -0.17
N SER A 203 -9.56 -13.66 1.07
CA SER A 203 -10.23 -12.94 2.16
C SER A 203 -9.53 -11.64 2.56
N THR A 204 -8.20 -11.63 2.70
CA THR A 204 -7.45 -10.40 3.06
C THR A 204 -7.55 -9.35 1.96
N VAL A 205 -7.41 -9.76 0.69
CA VAL A 205 -7.63 -8.88 -0.47
C VAL A 205 -9.02 -8.27 -0.45
N LEU A 206 -10.06 -9.08 -0.22
CA LEU A 206 -11.44 -8.61 -0.16
C LEU A 206 -11.68 -7.66 1.03
N SER A 207 -11.04 -7.90 2.18
CA SER A 207 -11.11 -6.99 3.33
C SER A 207 -10.53 -5.62 2.99
N ARG A 208 -9.32 -5.60 2.40
CA ARG A 208 -8.65 -4.35 1.98
C ARG A 208 -9.41 -3.63 0.88
N TYR A 209 -9.99 -4.38 -0.06
CA TYR A 209 -10.87 -3.82 -1.08
C TYR A 209 -12.07 -3.10 -0.45
N ALA A 210 -12.74 -3.71 0.52
CA ALA A 210 -13.90 -3.12 1.19
C ALA A 210 -13.55 -1.90 2.06
N GLU A 211 -12.40 -1.90 2.73
CA GLU A 211 -11.88 -0.74 3.46
C GLU A 211 -11.65 0.45 2.52
N MET A 212 -10.96 0.23 1.39
CA MET A 212 -10.73 1.25 0.39
C MET A 212 -12.01 1.73 -0.29
N GLU A 213 -12.98 0.84 -0.53
CA GLU A 213 -14.27 1.20 -1.10
C GLU A 213 -15.02 2.22 -0.21
N LYS A 214 -14.95 2.08 1.12
CA LYS A 214 -15.53 3.04 2.06
C LYS A 214 -14.88 4.42 1.95
N MET A 215 -13.54 4.46 1.89
CA MET A 215 -12.79 5.70 1.69
C MET A 215 -13.16 6.36 0.35
N LEU A 216 -13.16 5.58 -0.73
CA LEU A 216 -13.51 6.07 -2.07
C LEU A 216 -14.96 6.55 -2.15
N ALA A 217 -15.90 5.87 -1.49
CA ALA A 217 -17.29 6.31 -1.41
C ALA A 217 -17.41 7.68 -0.74
N ALA A 218 -16.68 7.94 0.34
CA ALA A 218 -16.64 9.26 0.99
C ALA A 218 -16.03 10.33 0.07
N LEU A 219 -14.98 10.01 -0.69
CA LEU A 219 -14.40 10.93 -1.67
C LEU A 219 -15.38 11.24 -2.81
N VAL A 220 -16.10 10.24 -3.31
CA VAL A 220 -17.10 10.39 -4.37
C VAL A 220 -18.31 11.19 -3.90
N GLN A 221 -18.70 11.07 -2.62
CA GLN A 221 -19.72 11.95 -2.02
C GLN A 221 -19.32 13.43 -2.07
N ALA A 222 -18.03 13.74 -2.05
CA ALA A 222 -17.53 15.12 -2.16
C ALA A 222 -17.50 15.65 -3.60
N VAL A 223 -17.75 14.80 -4.61
CA VAL A 223 -17.78 15.20 -6.03
C VAL A 223 -19.14 15.86 -6.34
N PRO A 224 -19.19 17.15 -6.73
CA PRO A 224 -20.45 17.86 -6.93
C PRO A 224 -21.37 17.22 -7.98
N TRP A 225 -20.82 16.87 -9.14
CA TRP A 225 -21.58 16.26 -10.23
C TRP A 225 -21.99 14.80 -9.95
N ALA A 226 -21.28 14.09 -9.06
CA ALA A 226 -21.73 12.77 -8.62
C ALA A 226 -23.02 12.89 -7.78
N ASN A 227 -23.20 14.00 -7.06
CA ASN A 227 -24.42 14.26 -6.29
C ASN A 227 -25.59 14.74 -7.15
N GLU A 228 -25.35 15.20 -8.37
CA GLU A 228 -26.38 15.61 -9.33
C GLU A 228 -26.91 14.46 -10.20
N ARG A 229 -26.31 13.26 -10.10
CA ARG A 229 -26.69 12.10 -10.93
C ARG A 229 -28.17 11.69 -10.75
N PRO A 230 -28.80 11.04 -11.74
CA PRO A 230 -30.17 10.56 -11.59
C PRO A 230 -30.34 9.66 -10.34
N VAL A 231 -31.46 9.83 -9.62
CA VAL A 231 -31.78 9.02 -8.44
C VAL A 231 -32.24 7.63 -8.88
N SER A 232 -31.51 6.59 -8.47
CA SER A 232 -31.90 5.22 -8.78
C SER A 232 -33.15 4.79 -8.01
N LYS A 233 -33.89 3.81 -8.54
CA LYS A 233 -35.07 3.23 -7.85
C LYS A 233 -34.73 2.77 -6.43
N ARG A 234 -33.60 2.06 -6.26
CA ARG A 234 -33.13 1.55 -4.95
C ARG A 234 -32.82 2.67 -3.96
N GLU A 235 -32.25 3.77 -4.44
CA GLU A 235 -31.96 4.94 -3.59
C GLU A 235 -33.26 5.62 -3.16
N ARG A 236 -34.22 5.77 -4.07
CA ARG A 236 -35.56 6.29 -3.78
C ARG A 236 -36.33 5.43 -2.78
N ASP A 237 -36.23 4.11 -2.89
CA ASP A 237 -36.89 3.18 -1.97
C ASP A 237 -36.28 3.26 -0.55
N ARG A 238 -34.96 3.48 -0.44
CA ARG A 238 -34.31 3.71 0.87
C ARG A 238 -34.65 5.07 1.46
N SER A 239 -34.72 6.12 0.64
CA SER A 239 -35.03 7.47 1.12
C SER A 239 -36.46 7.56 1.67
N ARG A 240 -37.40 6.76 1.13
CA ARG A 240 -38.77 6.65 1.64
C ARG A 240 -38.86 6.14 3.09
N HIS A 241 -37.88 5.37 3.53
CA HIS A 241 -37.80 4.85 4.90
C HIS A 241 -36.82 5.64 5.79
N SER A 242 -36.16 6.67 5.23
CA SER A 242 -35.24 7.53 5.97
C SER A 242 -35.96 8.81 6.40
N THR A 243 -36.10 9.02 7.71
CA THR A 243 -36.73 10.21 8.31
C THR A 243 -35.80 11.41 8.42
N ARG A 244 -34.55 11.32 7.95
CA ARG A 244 -33.58 12.45 8.01
C ARG A 244 -33.74 13.39 6.82
N ALA A 245 -34.31 14.57 7.07
CA ALA A 245 -34.19 15.72 6.19
C ALA A 245 -32.69 16.09 6.04
N GLY A 246 -32.19 16.19 4.80
CA GLY A 246 -30.77 16.44 4.52
C GLY A 246 -29.88 15.20 4.46
N ALA A 247 -30.44 13.99 4.32
CA ALA A 247 -29.65 12.76 4.19
C ALA A 247 -28.70 12.82 2.97
N VAL A 248 -27.39 12.70 3.24
CA VAL A 248 -26.33 12.57 2.23
C VAL A 248 -26.66 11.41 1.30
N ARG A 249 -26.51 11.61 -0.01
CA ARG A 249 -26.83 10.59 -1.02
C ARG A 249 -26.01 9.32 -0.79
N HIS A 250 -26.68 8.18 -0.89
CA HIS A 250 -26.00 6.89 -0.82
C HIS A 250 -25.14 6.72 -2.07
N VAL A 251 -23.85 6.45 -1.90
CA VAL A 251 -22.93 6.15 -3.01
C VAL A 251 -22.82 4.64 -3.15
N ALA A 252 -23.27 4.11 -4.29
CA ALA A 252 -23.12 2.71 -4.62
C ALA A 252 -21.74 2.45 -5.22
N ARG A 253 -21.28 1.20 -5.20
CA ARG A 253 -20.04 0.78 -5.83
C ARG A 253 -19.94 1.18 -7.31
N SER A 254 -21.04 1.11 -8.04
CA SER A 254 -21.08 1.57 -9.44
C SER A 254 -20.75 3.06 -9.56
N ASP A 255 -21.22 3.87 -8.62
CA ASP A 255 -20.91 5.30 -8.58
C ASP A 255 -19.43 5.51 -8.22
N VAL A 256 -18.91 4.74 -7.26
CA VAL A 256 -17.48 4.77 -6.89
C VAL A 256 -16.62 4.58 -8.12
N VAL A 257 -16.89 3.52 -8.88
CA VAL A 257 -16.08 3.14 -10.03
C VAL A 257 -16.17 4.16 -11.18
N VAL A 258 -17.34 4.76 -11.40
CA VAL A 258 -17.55 5.76 -12.45
C VAL A 258 -16.84 7.08 -12.13
N TYR A 259 -16.96 7.55 -10.89
CA TYR A 259 -16.44 8.86 -10.45
C TYR A 259 -15.09 8.78 -9.75
N MET A 260 -14.44 7.61 -9.71
CA MET A 260 -13.17 7.41 -8.99
C MET A 260 -12.08 8.38 -9.45
N SER A 261 -11.89 8.54 -10.77
CA SER A 261 -10.85 9.44 -11.29
C SER A 261 -11.08 10.88 -10.86
N ASP A 262 -12.32 11.35 -10.92
CA ASP A 262 -12.73 12.69 -10.49
C ASP A 262 -12.50 12.91 -9.00
N ALA A 263 -12.90 11.92 -8.18
CA ALA A 263 -12.72 11.95 -6.74
C ALA A 263 -11.25 12.00 -6.34
N LEU A 264 -10.39 11.21 -7.02
CA LEU A 264 -8.94 11.22 -6.80
C LEU A 264 -8.31 12.55 -7.25
N GLU A 265 -8.77 13.13 -8.36
CA GLU A 265 -8.30 14.45 -8.79
C GLU A 265 -8.66 15.56 -7.81
N LEU A 266 -9.89 15.57 -7.28
CA LEU A 266 -10.29 16.55 -6.27
C LEU A 266 -9.51 16.35 -4.96
N ALA A 267 -9.34 15.10 -4.52
CA ALA A 267 -8.57 14.78 -3.32
C ALA A 267 -7.10 15.21 -3.41
N THR A 268 -6.50 15.14 -4.61
CA THR A 268 -5.12 15.58 -4.85
C THR A 268 -5.00 17.09 -5.09
N LYS A 269 -5.93 17.72 -5.82
CA LYS A 269 -5.97 19.17 -6.06
C LYS A 269 -6.28 19.98 -4.79
N GLY A 270 -7.18 19.49 -3.93
CA GLY A 270 -7.50 20.12 -2.65
C GLY A 270 -6.30 20.25 -1.72
N ARG A 271 -5.28 19.39 -1.87
CA ARG A 271 -4.02 19.44 -1.13
C ARG A 271 -3.06 20.51 -1.63
N SER A 272 -3.06 20.80 -2.94
CA SER A 272 -2.26 21.90 -3.49
C SER A 272 -2.69 23.28 -2.96
N ARG A 273 -3.93 23.41 -2.48
CA ARG A 273 -4.46 24.66 -1.91
C ARG A 273 -4.34 24.76 -0.39
N HIS A 274 -3.96 23.66 0.28
CA HIS A 274 -3.79 23.58 1.73
C HIS A 274 -2.45 22.94 2.11
N ALA A 275 -1.37 23.33 1.43
CA ALA A 275 -0.04 23.19 2.03
C ALA A 275 0.02 24.17 3.23
N PRO A 276 0.26 23.71 4.47
CA PRO A 276 0.38 24.63 5.58
C PRO A 276 1.62 25.50 5.36
N CYS A 277 1.41 26.82 5.32
CA CYS A 277 2.46 27.79 5.55
C CYS A 277 3.04 27.49 6.94
N SER A 278 4.15 26.75 6.98
CA SER A 278 5.00 26.67 8.15
C SER A 278 5.65 28.03 8.34
N GLY A 279 5.27 28.76 9.38
CA GLY A 279 6.02 29.95 9.77
C GLY A 279 5.28 30.96 10.61
N HIS A 280 4.63 30.57 11.70
CA HIS A 280 4.45 31.48 12.85
C HIS A 280 4.74 30.70 14.13
N THR A 281 6.02 30.65 14.48
CA THR A 281 6.43 30.48 15.87
C THR A 281 5.95 31.71 16.64
N HIS A 282 4.98 31.50 17.53
CA HIS A 282 4.76 32.39 18.66
C HIS A 282 6.06 32.46 19.48
N SER A 283 6.81 33.55 19.36
CA SER A 283 7.75 33.98 20.39
C SER A 283 7.12 35.16 21.11
N GLY A 284 6.74 34.94 22.37
CA GLY A 284 6.22 35.97 23.25
C GLY A 284 7.23 37.10 23.46
N ALA A 285 6.74 38.33 23.36
CA ALA A 285 7.35 39.47 24.01
C ALA A 285 6.40 39.92 25.12
N LYS A 286 6.92 39.85 26.35
CA LYS A 286 6.32 40.37 27.58
C LYS A 286 5.97 41.85 27.42
N ALA A 287 4.78 42.22 27.89
CA ALA A 287 4.53 43.55 28.46
C ALA A 287 3.61 43.35 29.67
N SER A 288 4.21 43.33 30.87
CA SER A 288 3.47 43.49 32.12
C SER A 288 3.16 44.97 32.31
N PRO A 289 1.98 45.33 32.84
CA PRO A 289 1.74 46.64 33.44
C PRO A 289 1.70 46.51 34.97
N VAL A 290 2.70 47.08 35.66
CA VAL A 290 2.61 47.92 36.88
C VAL A 290 3.91 48.70 36.99
#